data_AF-A0A9D1ZDH1-F1
#
_entry.id   AF-A0A9D1ZDH1-F1
#
_cell.length_a   1.000
_cell.length_b   1.000
_cell.length_c   1.000
_cell.angle_alpha   90.00
_cell.angle_beta   90.00
_cell.angle_gamma   90.00
#
_symmetry.space_group_name_H-M   'P 1'
#
loop_
_entity.id
_entity.type
_entity.pdbx_description
1 polymer ?
#
loop_
_entity_poly.entity_id
_entity_poly.type
_entity_poly.pdbx_seq_one_letter_code
_entity_poly.pdbx_strand_id
1 'polypeptide(L)'
;MKAAFYTLGCKVNQYESQAMEELFRRRGYEIVPPAQEADLYIVNSCTVTSSGDKKTRQIVRRLRREHPLAVVALTGCLPQTDPHAAEELPEADLVLGTRERRA
;
A
#
# COMPACT_ATOMS: atom_id res chain seq x y z
N MET A 1 -5.17 -12.66 -11.66
CA MET A 1 -4.15 -11.77 -11.06
C MET A 1 -4.29 -11.84 -9.55
N LYS A 2 -3.17 -11.88 -8.84
CA LYS A 2 -3.08 -11.93 -7.38
C LYS A 2 -2.73 -10.57 -6.82
N ALA A 3 -3.39 -10.18 -5.73
CA ALA A 3 -3.10 -8.95 -5.01
C ALA A 3 -2.85 -9.22 -3.53
N ALA A 4 -1.89 -8.52 -2.94
CA ALA A 4 -1.53 -8.62 -1.54
C ALA A 4 -1.56 -7.25 -0.86
N PHE A 5 -2.08 -7.18 0.36
CA PHE A 5 -2.25 -5.94 1.12
C PHE A 5 -1.35 -5.91 2.36
N TYR A 6 -0.42 -4.95 2.39
CA TYR A 6 0.36 -4.60 3.57
C TYR A 6 -0.30 -3.41 4.28
N THR A 7 -1.05 -3.71 5.33
CA THR A 7 -1.70 -2.66 6.13
C THR A 7 -0.83 -2.27 7.30
N LEU A 8 -0.48 -0.99 7.38
CA LEU A 8 0.23 -0.40 8.51
C LEU A 8 -0.71 0.57 9.23
N GLY A 9 -0.60 0.63 10.56
CA GLY A 9 -1.27 1.67 11.34
C GLY A 9 -2.45 1.20 12.17
N CYS A 10 -3.49 2.05 12.21
CA CYS A 10 -4.59 1.95 13.16
C CYS A 10 -5.80 1.19 12.58
N LYS A 11 -6.90 1.18 13.33
CA LYS A 11 -8.18 0.56 12.91
C LYS A 11 -8.73 1.14 11.62
N VAL A 12 -8.48 2.42 11.34
CA VAL A 12 -8.95 3.07 10.10
C VAL A 12 -8.25 2.46 8.89
N ASN A 13 -6.93 2.28 8.93
CA ASN A 13 -6.19 1.64 7.84
C ASN A 13 -6.67 0.20 7.60
N GLN A 14 -7.01 -0.54 8.65
CA GLN A 14 -7.56 -1.90 8.52
C GLN A 14 -8.91 -1.90 7.79
N TYR A 15 -9.79 -0.96 8.14
CA TYR A 15 -11.08 -0.83 7.47
C TYR A 15 -10.93 -0.42 6.00
N GLU A 16 -10.03 0.53 5.70
CA GLU A 16 -9.74 0.93 4.33
C GLU A 16 -9.18 -0.23 3.49
N SER A 17 -8.26 -1.01 4.05
CA SER A 17 -7.73 -2.19 3.39
C SER A 17 -8.80 -3.25 3.14
N GLN A 18 -9.70 -3.51 4.09
CA GLN A 18 -10.83 -4.43 3.88
C GLN A 18 -11.74 -3.96 2.73
N ALA A 19 -12.05 -2.66 2.67
CA ALA A 19 -12.84 -2.09 1.59
C ALA A 19 -12.13 -2.23 0.23
N MET A 20 -10.81 -1.99 0.19
CA MET A 20 -10.02 -2.19 -1.03
C MET A 20 -9.98 -3.67 -1.43
N GLU A 21 -9.73 -4.60 -0.51
CA GLU A 21 -9.74 -6.04 -0.79
C GLU A 21 -11.07 -6.50 -1.39
N GLU A 22 -12.20 -6.05 -0.83
CA GLU A 22 -13.54 -6.34 -1.36
C GLU A 22 -13.72 -5.85 -2.80
N LEU A 23 -13.27 -4.63 -3.11
CA LEU A 23 -13.30 -4.07 -4.46
C LEU A 23 -12.43 -4.88 -5.44
N PHE A 24 -11.25 -5.31 -5.01
CA PHE A 24 -10.36 -6.14 -5.81
C PHE A 24 -10.95 -7.53 -6.06
N ARG A 25 -11.52 -8.18 -5.03
CA ARG A 25 -12.24 -9.45 -5.18
C ARG A 25 -13.38 -9.34 -6.19
N ARG A 26 -14.19 -8.28 -6.11
CA ARG A 26 -15.28 -8.00 -7.06
C ARG A 26 -14.82 -7.80 -8.50
N ARG A 27 -13.57 -7.36 -8.69
CA ARG A 27 -12.92 -7.22 -10.00
C ARG A 27 -12.17 -8.49 -10.45
N GLY A 28 -12.29 -9.60 -9.72
CA GLY A 28 -11.70 -10.88 -10.08
C GLY A 28 -10.25 -11.08 -9.64
N TYR A 29 -9.74 -10.25 -8.72
CA TYR A 29 -8.43 -10.50 -8.11
C TYR A 29 -8.52 -11.55 -7.01
N GLU A 30 -7.52 -12.41 -6.95
CA GLU A 30 -7.31 -13.31 -5.82
C GLU A 30 -6.51 -12.56 -4.75
N ILE A 31 -7.08 -12.40 -3.55
CA ILE A 31 -6.38 -11.76 -2.44
C ILE A 31 -5.55 -12.81 -1.71
N VAL A 32 -4.23 -12.68 -1.77
CA VAL A 32 -3.29 -13.60 -1.15
C VAL A 32 -2.61 -12.96 0.06
N PRO A 33 -2.15 -13.77 1.04
CA PRO A 33 -1.35 -13.27 2.14
C PRO A 33 -0.11 -12.53 1.64
N PRO A 34 0.37 -11.50 2.35
CA PRO A 34 1.51 -10.70 1.88
C PRO A 34 2.83 -11.45 1.77
N ALA A 35 2.95 -12.61 2.42
CA ALA A 35 4.10 -13.50 2.30
C ALA A 35 4.09 -14.37 1.03
N GLN A 36 2.99 -14.39 0.28
CA GLN A 36 2.90 -15.09 -0.99
C GLN A 36 3.21 -14.16 -2.16
N GLU A 37 3.58 -14.75 -3.29
CA GLU A 37 3.82 -14.04 -4.53
C GLU A 37 2.51 -13.49 -5.12
N ALA A 38 2.52 -12.20 -5.45
CA ALA A 38 1.40 -11.47 -6.02
C ALA A 38 1.85 -10.59 -7.19
N ASP A 39 0.93 -10.36 -8.13
CA ASP A 39 1.16 -9.45 -9.27
C ASP A 39 1.11 -7.98 -8.82
N LEU A 40 0.37 -7.71 -7.74
CA LEU A 40 0.17 -6.40 -7.16
C LEU A 40 0.33 -6.43 -5.64
N TYR A 41 1.15 -5.53 -5.11
CA TYR A 41 1.30 -5.28 -3.69
C TYR A 41 0.82 -3.87 -3.34
N ILE A 42 -0.16 -3.77 -2.44
CA ILE A 42 -0.69 -2.51 -1.93
C ILE A 42 -0.16 -2.29 -0.51
N VAL A 43 0.63 -1.24 -0.30
CA VAL A 43 1.11 -0.81 1.01
C VAL A 43 0.23 0.34 1.50
N ASN A 44 -0.71 0.05 2.40
CA ASN A 44 -1.53 1.06 3.05
C ASN A 44 -0.79 1.63 4.27
N SER A 45 -0.22 2.82 4.09
CA SER A 45 0.66 3.48 5.04
C SER A 45 -0.07 4.26 6.13
N CYS A 46 0.63 4.49 7.24
CA CYS A 46 0.14 5.26 8.37
C CYS A 46 1.25 6.14 8.93
N THR A 47 0.92 7.41 9.20
CA THR A 47 1.88 8.44 9.61
C THR A 47 1.63 9.00 11.01
N VAL A 48 0.72 8.39 11.79
CA VAL A 48 0.49 8.81 13.19
C VAL A 48 1.72 8.67 14.08
N THR A 49 2.69 7.83 13.68
CA THR A 49 3.97 7.71 14.37
C THR A 49 5.12 7.74 13.36
N SER A 50 6.25 8.34 13.75
CA SER A 50 7.48 8.33 12.93
C SER A 50 8.01 6.92 12.63
N SER A 51 7.68 5.95 13.49
CA SER A 51 7.96 4.54 13.28
C SER A 51 7.10 3.91 12.18
N GLY A 52 5.89 4.43 11.92
CA GLY A 52 5.03 4.03 10.80
C GLY A 52 5.65 4.38 9.46
N ASP A 53 6.18 5.59 9.32
CA ASP A 53 6.83 6.06 8.09
C ASP A 53 8.07 5.22 7.77
N LYS A 54 8.93 4.98 8.77
CA LYS A 54 10.13 4.16 8.60
C LYS A 54 9.78 2.74 8.14
N LYS A 55 8.76 2.12 8.74
CA LYS A 55 8.29 0.79 8.34
C LYS A 55 7.72 0.78 6.92
N THR A 56 6.95 1.80 6.57
CA THR A 56 6.40 1.97 5.22
C THR A 56 7.50 1.94 4.17
N ARG A 57 8.52 2.80 4.34
CA ARG A 57 9.68 2.87 3.43
C ARG A 57 10.43 1.54 3.34
N GLN A 58 10.65 0.87 4.48
CA GLN A 58 11.31 -0.43 4.51
C GLN A 58 10.53 -1.51 3.76
N ILE A 59 9.21 -1.56 3.91
CA ILE A 59 8.36 -2.54 3.23
C ILE A 59 8.34 -2.28 1.73
N VAL A 60 8.13 -1.05 1.28
CA VAL A 60 8.12 -0.70 -0.15
C VAL A 60 9.44 -1.12 -0.82
N ARG A 61 10.57 -0.76 -0.22
CA ARG A 61 11.91 -1.16 -0.70
C ARG A 61 12.15 -2.65 -0.68
N ARG A 62 11.60 -3.36 0.31
CA ARG A 62 11.72 -4.82 0.38
C ARG A 62 10.92 -5.47 -0.76
N LEU A 63 9.67 -5.05 -0.96
CA LEU A 63 8.79 -5.61 -1.98
C LEU A 63 9.34 -5.41 -3.39
N ARG A 64 9.88 -4.22 -3.71
CA ARG A 64 10.54 -4.01 -5.00
C ARG A 64 11.73 -4.94 -5.23
N ARG A 65 12.52 -5.22 -4.19
CA ARG A 65 13.69 -6.12 -4.30
C ARG A 65 13.28 -7.59 -4.43
N GLU A 66 12.28 -8.02 -3.67
CA GLU A 66 11.78 -9.40 -3.67
C GLU A 66 10.90 -9.71 -4.89
N HIS A 67 10.16 -8.71 -5.37
CA HIS A 67 9.20 -8.83 -6.46
C HIS A 67 9.43 -7.72 -7.51
N PRO A 68 10.54 -7.77 -8.28
CA PRO A 68 10.92 -6.69 -9.20
C PRO A 68 9.91 -6.45 -10.33
N LEU A 69 9.15 -7.49 -10.70
CA LEU A 69 8.15 -7.44 -11.77
C LEU A 69 6.73 -7.13 -11.26
N ALA A 70 6.51 -7.17 -9.95
CA ALA A 70 5.19 -6.86 -9.39
C ALA A 70 4.96 -5.36 -9.35
N VAL A 71 3.69 -4.97 -9.44
CA VAL A 71 3.29 -3.59 -9.22
C VAL A 71 3.27 -3.31 -7.72
N VAL A 72 3.95 -2.26 -7.26
CA VAL A 72 3.95 -1.82 -5.86
C VAL A 72 3.24 -0.48 -5.75
N ALA A 73 2.07 -0.49 -5.11
CA ALA A 73 1.27 0.71 -4.87
C ALA A 73 1.40 1.17 -3.41
N LEU A 74 1.77 2.42 -3.18
CA LEU A 74 1.77 3.08 -1.88
C LEU A 74 0.49 3.89 -1.73
N THR A 75 -0.29 3.57 -0.70
CA THR A 75 -1.55 4.26 -0.36
C THR A 75 -1.56 4.69 1.11
N GLY A 76 -2.66 5.28 1.59
CA GLY A 76 -2.83 5.63 2.99
C GLY A 76 -2.32 7.02 3.35
N CYS A 77 -1.90 7.22 4.60
CA CYS A 77 -1.63 8.55 5.14
C CYS A 77 -0.35 9.19 4.58
N LEU A 78 0.71 8.41 4.28
CA LEU A 78 2.02 8.97 3.92
C LEU A 78 1.95 9.86 2.67
N PRO A 79 1.35 9.41 1.54
CA PRO A 79 1.17 10.26 0.36
C PRO A 79 0.35 11.53 0.60
N GLN A 80 -0.42 11.62 1.70
CA GLN A 80 -1.25 12.78 2.01
C GLN A 80 -0.56 13.76 2.95
N THR A 81 0.06 13.24 4.01
CA THR A 81 0.67 14.06 5.04
C THR A 81 2.05 14.55 4.64
N ASP A 82 2.77 13.75 3.84
CA ASP A 82 4.10 14.11 3.33
C ASP A 82 4.26 13.60 1.88
N PRO A 83 3.70 14.33 0.89
CA PRO A 83 3.81 13.97 -0.52
C PRO A 83 5.26 13.90 -1.00
N HIS A 84 6.14 14.77 -0.50
CA HIS A 84 7.56 14.76 -0.86
C HIS A 84 8.25 13.47 -0.40
N ALA A 85 8.01 13.04 0.84
CA ALA A 85 8.56 11.75 1.31
C ALA A 85 8.00 10.54 0.54
N ALA A 86 6.81 10.65 -0.04
CA ALA A 86 6.23 9.62 -0.90
C ALA A 86 6.84 9.65 -2.32
N GLU A 87 7.14 10.83 -2.86
CA GLU A 87 7.86 11.01 -4.14
C GLU A 87 9.31 10.50 -4.08
N GLU A 88 9.94 10.58 -2.90
CA GLU A 88 11.28 10.02 -2.64
C GLU A 88 11.33 8.48 -2.54
N LEU A 89 10.22 7.79 -2.85
CA LEU A 89 10.13 6.33 -2.90
C LEU A 89 9.89 5.84 -4.35
N PRO A 90 10.92 5.91 -5.22
CA PRO A 90 10.81 5.44 -6.60
C PRO A 90 10.54 3.94 -6.72
N GLU A 91 10.70 3.18 -5.62
CA GLU A 91 10.39 1.76 -5.58
C GLU A 91 8.86 1.47 -5.63
N ALA A 92 8.02 2.46 -5.35
CA ALA A 92 6.57 2.40 -5.56
C ALA A 92 6.23 2.86 -6.99
N ASP A 93 5.56 2.02 -7.77
CA ASP A 93 5.13 2.39 -9.13
C ASP A 93 3.95 3.37 -9.11
N LEU A 94 3.14 3.29 -8.06
CA LEU A 94 1.93 4.07 -7.89
C LEU A 94 1.89 4.65 -6.49
N VAL A 95 1.72 5.97 -6.39
CA VAL A 95 1.54 6.68 -5.13
C VAL A 95 0.16 7.31 -5.14
N LEU A 96 -0.73 6.84 -4.26
CA LEU A 96 -2.13 7.28 -4.19
C LEU A 96 -2.42 7.87 -2.81
N GLY A 97 -2.66 9.18 -2.75
CA GLY A 97 -3.26 9.81 -1.57
C GLY A 97 -4.78 9.72 -1.60
N THR A 98 -5.44 9.85 -0.44
CA THR A 98 -6.92 9.93 -0.32
C THR A 98 -7.52 11.24 -0.89
N ARG A 99 -6.79 11.99 -1.73
CA ARG A 99 -7.25 13.25 -2.33
C ARG A 99 -8.48 13.11 -3.24
N GLU A 100 -8.95 11.90 -3.51
CA GLU A 100 -10.18 11.62 -4.27
C GLU A 100 -11.28 10.91 -3.47
N ARG A 101 -11.45 11.21 -2.17
CA ARG A 101 -12.78 11.02 -1.53
C ARG A 101 -13.74 12.05 -2.14
N ARG A 102 -14.34 11.76 -3.29
CA ARG A 102 -15.57 12.47 -3.69
C ARG A 102 -16.67 12.06 -2.71
N ALA A 103 -17.26 13.09 -2.09
CA ALA A 103 -18.49 13.01 -1.32
C ALA A 103 -19.65 12.44 -2.15
#